data_AF-A0A2V8MLD0-F1
#
_entry.id   AF-A0A2V8MLD0-F1
#
_cell.length_a   1.000
_cell.length_b   1.000
_cell.length_c   1.000
_cell.angle_alpha   90.00
_cell.angle_beta   90.00
_cell.angle_gamma   90.00
#
_symmetry.space_group_name_H-M   'P 1'
#
loop_
_entity.id
_entity.type
_entity.pdbx_description
1 polymer ?
#
loop_
_entity_poly.entity_id
_entity_poly.type
_entity_poly.pdbx_seq_one_letter_code
_entity_poly.pdbx_strand_id
1 'polypeptide(L)' 'MPLGEGLVQLDQFAAILKEMQFSGPIENQPEYSDGVGGETEIKIPRERVFAALKKDQEVLRRSLAKVDLV' A
#
# COMPACT_ATOMS: atom_id res chain seq x y z
N MET A 1 -0.89 9.10 -2.25
CA MET A 1 -1.45 8.53 -3.50
C MET A 1 -1.72 7.05 -3.30
N PRO A 2 -2.66 6.43 -4.04
CA PRO A 2 -2.87 4.98 -4.01
C PRO A 2 -1.62 4.19 -4.40
N LEU A 3 -1.49 2.99 -3.85
CA LEU A 3 -0.34 2.12 -4.09
C LEU A 3 -0.32 1.61 -5.54
N GLY A 4 0.84 1.72 -6.21
CA GLY A 4 1.02 1.27 -7.59
C GLY A 4 0.66 2.29 -8.67
N GLU A 5 0.18 3.47 -8.30
CA GLU A 5 -0.10 4.58 -9.23
C GLU A 5 0.98 5.66 -9.23
N GLY A 6 1.92 5.58 -8.29
CA GLY A 6 3.06 6.50 -8.19
C GLY A 6 4.31 5.99 -8.93
N LEU A 7 5.43 6.66 -8.66
CA LEU A 7 6.74 6.33 -9.25
C LEU A 7 7.51 5.27 -8.46
N VAL A 8 6.93 4.73 -7.38
CA VAL A 8 7.58 3.72 -6.53
C VAL A 8 7.65 2.39 -7.29
N GLN A 9 8.88 1.89 -7.46
CA GLN A 9 9.15 0.59 -8.09
C GLN A 9 8.96 -0.54 -7.06
N LEU A 10 7.70 -0.88 -6.74
CA LEU A 10 7.37 -1.80 -5.66
C LEU A 10 8.08 -3.16 -5.75
N ASP A 11 8.19 -3.73 -6.95
CA ASP A 11 8.84 -5.02 -7.15
C ASP A 11 10.34 -4.96 -6.82
N GLN A 12 11.00 -3.83 -7.12
CA GLN A 12 12.41 -3.63 -6.78
C GLN A 12 12.60 -3.54 -5.26
N PHE A 13 11.72 -2.83 -4.56
CA PHE A 13 11.76 -2.76 -3.10
C PHE A 13 11.46 -4.12 -2.46
N ALA A 14 10.51 -4.88 -3.01
CA ALA A 14 10.25 -6.25 -2.54
C ALA A 14 11.51 -7.13 -2.66
N ALA A 15 12.24 -7.05 -3.78
CA ALA A 15 13.50 -7.76 -3.95
C ALA A 15 14.57 -7.35 -2.93
N ILE A 16 14.70 -6.05 -2.64
CA ILE A 16 15.62 -5.54 -1.61
C ILE A 16 15.25 -6.09 -0.23
N LEU A 17 13.96 -6.07 0.14
CA LEU A 17 13.49 -6.63 1.41
C LEU A 17 13.81 -8.13 1.54
N LYS A 18 13.68 -8.88 0.45
CA LYS A 18 14.05 -10.31 0.39
C LYS A 18 15.55 -10.50 0.60
N GLU A 19 16.39 -9.72 -0.08
CA GLU A 19 17.85 -9.74 0.06
C GLU A 19 18.29 -9.46 1.51
N MET A 20 17.62 -8.49 2.16
CA MET A 20 17.86 -8.14 3.56
C MET A 20 17.32 -9.18 4.57
N GLN A 21 16.66 -10.24 4.10
CA GLN A 21 15.97 -11.22 4.95
C GLN A 21 14.97 -10.57 5.91
N PHE A 22 14.30 -9.50 5.45
CA PHE A 22 13.33 -8.80 6.26
C PHE A 22 12.14 -9.70 6.58
N SER A 23 11.74 -9.73 7.85
CA SER A 23 10.62 -10.54 8.37
C SER A 23 9.69 -9.74 9.30
N GLY A 24 9.82 -8.42 9.28
CA GLY A 24 9.00 -7.51 10.09
C GLY A 24 7.65 -7.19 9.44
N PRO A 25 6.80 -6.42 10.15
CA PRO A 25 5.55 -5.94 9.60
C PRO A 25 5.78 -4.92 8.48
N ILE A 26 4.89 -4.91 7.49
CA ILE A 26 4.83 -3.89 6.43
C ILE A 26 3.52 -3.12 6.61
N GLU A 27 3.63 -1.80 6.71
CA GLU A 27 2.50 -0.89 6.76
C GLU A 27 2.32 -0.21 5.40
N ASN A 28 1.07 -0.04 4.97
CA ASN A 28 0.71 0.76 3.80
C ASN A 28 -0.02 2.03 4.27
N GLN A 29 0.53 3.20 3.95
CA GLN A 29 0.01 4.52 4.33
C GLN A 29 -0.39 5.33 3.09
N PRO A 30 -1.47 4.94 2.37
CA PRO A 30 -1.87 5.64 1.16
C PRO A 30 -2.55 6.97 1.49
N GLU A 31 -2.09 8.03 0.84
CA GLU A 31 -2.82 9.31 0.84
C GLU A 31 -3.85 9.30 -0.29
N TYR A 32 -5.13 9.36 0.04
CA TYR A 32 -6.20 9.47 -0.96
C TYR A 32 -6.53 10.93 -1.22
N SER A 33 -6.80 11.28 -2.47
CA SER A 33 -7.11 12.65 -2.92
C SER A 33 -8.33 13.25 -2.21
N ASP A 34 -9.24 12.39 -1.75
CA ASP A 34 -10.45 12.77 -1.03
C ASP A 34 -10.17 13.02 0.48
N GLY A 35 -8.95 12.76 0.95
CA GLY A 35 -8.49 13.01 2.31
C GLY A 35 -8.02 14.46 2.45
N VAL A 36 -8.71 15.21 3.29
CA VAL A 36 -8.39 16.60 3.63
C VAL A 36 -7.29 16.59 4.70
N GLY A 37 -6.08 16.98 4.30
CA GLY A 37 -4.96 17.12 5.23
C GLY A 37 -5.34 18.04 6.40
N GLY A 38 -5.23 17.52 7.63
CA GLY A 38 -5.51 18.27 8.86
C GLY A 38 -6.91 18.09 9.46
N GLU A 39 -7.83 17.36 8.80
CA GLU A 39 -9.11 16.99 9.44
C GLU A 39 -8.96 15.72 10.29
N THR A 40 -9.68 15.67 11.41
CA THR A 40 -9.71 14.51 12.32
C THR A 40 -10.80 13.49 11.95
N GLU A 41 -11.64 13.80 10.96
CA GLU A 41 -12.79 12.99 10.57
C GLU A 41 -12.78 12.67 9.07
N ILE A 42 -13.14 11.44 8.73
CA ILE A 42 -13.24 10.98 7.35
C ILE A 42 -14.69 11.16 6.89
N LYS A 43 -14.91 12.07 5.93
CA LYS A 43 -16.24 12.31 5.31
C LYS A 43 -16.51 11.42 4.09
N ILE A 44 -15.50 10.69 3.63
CA ILE A 44 -15.61 9.75 2.51
C ILE A 44 -16.49 8.56 2.94
N PRO A 45 -17.43 8.09 2.09
CA PRO A 45 -18.20 6.89 2.39
C PRO A 45 -17.30 5.70 2.74
N ARG A 46 -17.67 4.98 3.80
CA ARG A 46 -16.90 3.86 4.35
C ARG A 46 -16.53 2.84 3.26
N GLU A 47 -17.49 2.49 2.41
CA GLU A 47 -17.34 1.50 1.33
C GLU A 47 -16.25 1.92 0.34
N ARG A 48 -16.16 3.23 0.04
CA ARG A 48 -15.14 3.77 -0.86
C ARG A 48 -13.76 3.69 -0.23
N VAL A 49 -13.64 3.95 1.07
CA VAL A 49 -12.38 3.78 1.82
C VAL A 49 -11.93 2.32 1.81
N PHE A 50 -12.83 1.38 2.13
CA PHE A 50 -12.51 -0.04 2.11
C PHE A 50 -12.13 -0.56 0.72
N ALA A 51 -12.83 -0.11 -0.33
CA ALA A 51 -12.50 -0.49 -1.70
C ALA A 51 -11.09 -0.02 -2.10
N ALA A 52 -10.72 1.21 -1.73
CA ALA A 52 -9.40 1.76 -2.01
C ALA A 52 -8.30 1.00 -1.24
N LEU A 53 -8.50 0.77 0.07
CA LEU A 53 -7.55 0.00 0.88
C LEU A 53 -7.39 -1.44 0.38
N LYS A 54 -8.48 -2.08 -0.04
CA LYS A 54 -8.44 -3.43 -0.61
C LYS A 54 -7.61 -3.47 -1.88
N LYS A 55 -7.85 -2.53 -2.81
CA LYS A 55 -7.08 -2.42 -4.06
C LYS A 55 -5.59 -2.30 -3.78
N ASP A 56 -5.21 -1.42 -2.85
CA ASP A 56 -3.81 -1.21 -2.50
C ASP A 56 -3.19 -2.46 -1.85
N GLN A 57 -3.94 -3.15 -0.98
CA GLN A 57 -3.47 -4.41 -0.38
C GLN A 57 -3.23 -5.50 -1.42
N GLU A 58 -4.07 -5.59 -2.45
CA GLU A 58 -3.88 -6.52 -3.57
C GLU A 58 -2.64 -6.18 -4.41
N VAL A 59 -2.36 -4.88 -4.62
CA VAL A 59 -1.12 -4.43 -5.28
C VAL A 59 0.11 -4.83 -4.47
N LEU A 60 0.11 -4.53 -3.15
CA LEU A 60 1.22 -4.85 -2.26
C LEU A 60 1.49 -6.36 -2.24
N ARG A 61 0.45 -7.17 -2.00
CA ARG A 61 0.58 -8.63 -1.94
C ARG A 61 1.11 -9.22 -3.24
N ARG A 62 0.65 -8.73 -4.39
CA ARG A 62 1.16 -9.20 -5.68
C ARG A 62 2.64 -8.92 -5.88
N SER A 63 3.12 -7.78 -5.40
CA SER A 63 4.55 -7.44 -5.50
C SER A 63 5.40 -8.29 -4.55
N LEU A 64 4.98 -8.45 -3.30
CA LEU A 64 5.67 -9.29 -2.30
C LEU A 64 5.66 -10.78 -2.67
N ALA A 65 4.59 -11.29 -3.29
CA ALA A 65 4.50 -12.69 -3.72
C ALA A 65 5.51 -13.04 -4.81
N LYS A 66 5.98 -12.08 -5.61
CA LYS A 66 7.01 -12.32 -6.65
C LYS A 66 8.38 -12.70 -6.08
N VAL A 67 8.60 -12.45 -4.79
CA VAL A 67 9.86 -12.67 -4.08
C VAL A 67 9.68 -13.57 -2.84
N ASP A 68 8.56 -14.29 -2.76
CA ASP A 68 8.22 -15.21 -1.68
C ASP A 68 8.27 -14.55 -0.29
N LEU A 69 7.65 -13.36 -0.15
CA LEU A 69 7.49 -12.68 1.15
C LEU A 69 6.06 -12.78 1.72
N VAL A 70 5.09 -13.28 0.94
CA VAL A 70 3.70 -13.54 1.35
C VAL A 70 3.08 -14.71 0.59
#